data_AF-A0A928GUF0-F1
#
_entry.id   AF-A0A928GUF0-F1
#
_cell.length_a   1.000
_cell.length_b   1.000
_cell.length_c   1.000
_cell.angle_alpha   90.00
_cell.angle_beta   90.00
_cell.angle_gamma   90.00
#
_symmetry.space_group_name_H-M   'P 1'
#
loop_
_entity.id
_entity.type
_entity.pdbx_description
1 polymer ?
#
loop_
_entity_poly.entity_id
_entity_poly.type
_entity_poly.pdbx_seq_one_letter_code
_entity_poly.pdbx_strand_id
1 'polypeptide(L)'
;MRRTTKRISLLFLCIILSARIVAAGGNDFGPSENNSDDLNPNPDNYDNAKSVPYFNTFDNFDNDYDGESYLPSGWASTGDDPFFTANITGLGAVTGNYYLVASESVIDSRNDCLFTPFFRLSNEYEYVISYYLYMPGNSGGGVLRATDLIATVGSEQDLNFHPIITQSIEDQSLSEWTYQEFTFKPQKSGAYCFAFSLKSEVNYSGMVAIEDFSITSPDLISAPVANFAVGGNFDIIDSRMIVFKNQYVNLTNLSERADEFAWEITFPDGNVQYSSEEHPSLMFNQSGDYNIELEAINSTSSVTTSRILSVEYIDSDAEDYSMMTWNPSQDELLERGSIPSFADDDIEDYYYDFVTGYNRYYHQFAERFEIPDEVKVKIHILDTWLAHYRNIVSTSGSDSDKPFEIVVYGDKDGQLDEEKVFARVSSTLKDVFGYSGVSGNGEGRTIDFVSLLGQSVEVQGTFYVAFEFAEDMIITTEDVNVRRSYLALNTIKHNTEKATLYIKPTDVPKGSLVEADGNWYAVDLLDETMNGVGAYFILWVSSEINDVAINNFGEIVFALQIKDENLIISGTEANEEIIIYDINGRVVADMLGEQNSTTVNISNLNNGVYIVKTNAGTAKFVR
;
A
#
# COMPACT_ATOMS: atom_id res chain seq x y z
N MET A 1 14.16 -13.78 -36.61
CA MET A 1 13.49 -15.09 -36.38
C MET A 1 12.60 -14.88 -35.16
N ARG A 2 11.28 -14.81 -35.36
CA ARG A 2 10.29 -14.28 -34.40
C ARG A 2 10.13 -15.23 -33.19
N ARG A 3 10.12 -14.69 -31.97
CA ARG A 3 9.47 -15.28 -30.79
C ARG A 3 8.36 -14.32 -30.34
N THR A 4 7.13 -14.73 -30.56
CA THR A 4 5.90 -14.09 -30.11
C THR A 4 5.59 -14.54 -28.68
N THR A 5 5.52 -13.60 -27.73
CA THR A 5 5.03 -13.84 -26.37
C THR A 5 3.50 -13.88 -26.42
N LYS A 6 2.91 -15.06 -26.19
CA LYS A 6 1.47 -15.23 -25.96
C LYS A 6 1.22 -15.04 -24.47
N ARG A 7 0.24 -14.19 -24.13
CA ARG A 7 -0.45 -14.20 -22.82
C ARG A 7 -0.88 -15.63 -22.50
N ILE A 8 -0.40 -16.16 -21.37
CA ILE A 8 -0.86 -17.42 -20.81
C ILE A 8 -2.00 -17.08 -19.86
N SER A 9 -3.24 -17.32 -20.30
CA SER A 9 -4.34 -17.55 -19.38
C SER A 9 -4.09 -18.90 -18.69
N LEU A 10 -3.99 -18.89 -17.36
CA LEU A 10 -3.95 -20.10 -16.53
C LEU A 10 -5.27 -20.86 -16.73
N LEU A 11 -5.27 -21.84 -17.63
CA LEU A 11 -6.20 -22.97 -17.58
C LEU A 11 -5.37 -24.19 -17.19
N PHE A 12 -5.49 -24.61 -15.93
CA PHE A 12 -4.92 -25.87 -15.45
C PHE A 12 -5.66 -27.03 -16.14
N LEU A 13 -4.94 -27.80 -16.94
CA LEU A 13 -5.41 -29.06 -17.52
C LEU A 13 -4.52 -30.18 -16.97
N CYS A 14 -4.95 -30.81 -15.88
CA CYS A 14 -4.28 -31.99 -15.31
C CYS A 14 -4.39 -33.17 -16.26
N ILE A 15 -3.26 -33.61 -16.82
CA ILE A 15 -3.13 -34.89 -17.53
C ILE A 15 -2.59 -35.90 -16.52
N ILE A 16 -3.47 -36.79 -16.04
CA ILE A 16 -3.11 -37.90 -15.16
C ILE A 16 -2.32 -38.95 -15.97
N LEU A 17 -1.01 -39.08 -15.73
CA LEU A 17 -0.24 -40.25 -16.12
C LEU A 17 -0.09 -41.18 -14.90
N SER A 18 -0.81 -42.30 -14.91
CA SER A 18 -0.68 -43.35 -13.90
C SER A 18 0.52 -44.25 -14.23
N ALA A 19 1.62 -44.09 -13.49
CA ALA A 19 2.72 -45.04 -13.48
C ALA A 19 2.54 -46.05 -12.33
N ARG A 20 2.27 -47.31 -12.66
CA ARG A 20 2.32 -48.41 -11.69
C ARG A 20 3.77 -48.84 -11.48
N ILE A 21 4.29 -48.70 -10.27
CA ILE A 21 5.53 -49.34 -9.82
C ILE A 21 5.17 -50.53 -8.92
N VAL A 22 5.76 -51.68 -9.23
CA VAL A 22 5.63 -52.94 -8.49
C VAL A 22 6.71 -52.96 -7.40
N ALA A 23 6.32 -53.03 -6.13
CA ALA A 23 7.23 -53.24 -5.01
C ALA A 23 7.47 -54.74 -4.78
N ALA A 24 8.72 -55.11 -4.47
CA ALA A 24 9.12 -56.46 -4.09
C ALA A 24 9.89 -56.45 -2.74
N GLY A 25 9.20 -56.87 -1.68
CA GLY A 25 9.65 -57.89 -0.71
C GLY A 25 10.63 -57.56 0.44
N GLY A 26 10.09 -57.58 1.68
CA GLY A 26 10.70 -58.08 2.94
C GLY A 26 10.96 -56.99 3.99
N ASN A 27 10.54 -57.06 5.27
CA ASN A 27 9.92 -58.07 6.12
C ASN A 27 9.13 -57.42 7.28
N ASP A 28 7.97 -58.00 7.60
CA ASP A 28 7.36 -58.20 8.93
C ASP A 28 6.92 -56.98 9.79
N PHE A 29 5.83 -56.35 9.38
CA PHE A 29 4.72 -56.04 10.29
C PHE A 29 3.46 -56.66 9.71
N GLY A 30 2.80 -57.55 10.46
CA GLY A 30 1.60 -58.25 10.01
C GLY A 30 0.46 -57.27 9.65
N PRO A 31 -0.40 -57.61 8.69
CA PRO A 31 -1.51 -56.74 8.33
C PRO A 31 -2.54 -56.83 9.46
N SER A 32 -2.66 -55.79 10.29
CA SER A 32 -3.98 -55.47 10.80
C SER A 32 -4.80 -55.06 9.58
N GLU A 33 -5.97 -55.68 9.40
CA GLU A 33 -6.95 -55.29 8.39
C GLU A 33 -7.23 -53.78 8.54
N ASN A 34 -6.59 -52.97 7.70
CA ASN A 34 -6.90 -51.55 7.55
C ASN A 34 -8.28 -51.45 6.90
N ASN A 35 -9.32 -51.40 7.72
CA ASN A 35 -10.59 -50.87 7.27
C ASN A 35 -10.40 -49.36 7.08
N SER A 36 -10.08 -48.98 5.84
CA SER A 36 -10.14 -47.63 5.27
C SER A 36 -11.54 -46.99 5.34
N ASP A 37 -12.53 -47.65 5.94
CA ASP A 37 -13.94 -47.44 5.62
C ASP A 37 -14.69 -46.54 6.61
N ASP A 38 -14.09 -46.03 7.69
CA ASP A 38 -14.84 -45.23 8.67
C ASP A 38 -13.98 -44.26 9.52
N LEU A 39 -13.09 -43.45 8.90
CA LEU A 39 -12.52 -42.30 9.63
C LEU A 39 -13.68 -41.36 9.99
N ASN A 40 -14.01 -41.34 11.28
CA ASN A 40 -15.11 -40.55 11.82
C ASN A 40 -14.55 -39.21 12.34
N PRO A 41 -14.85 -38.08 11.69
CA PRO A 41 -14.36 -36.78 12.13
C PRO A 41 -14.94 -36.47 13.51
N ASN A 42 -14.09 -35.96 14.42
CA ASN A 42 -14.55 -35.53 15.73
C ASN A 42 -15.36 -34.23 15.58
N PRO A 43 -16.66 -34.21 15.94
CA PRO A 43 -17.50 -33.01 15.80
C PRO A 43 -17.00 -31.83 16.64
N ASP A 44 -16.28 -32.07 17.73
CA ASP A 44 -15.75 -31.00 18.60
C ASP A 44 -14.70 -30.14 17.88
N ASN A 45 -14.10 -30.66 16.81
CA ASN A 45 -13.12 -29.96 15.98
C ASN A 45 -13.76 -29.11 14.87
N TYR A 46 -15.07 -29.22 14.63
CA TYR A 46 -15.75 -28.58 13.49
C TYR A 46 -15.84 -27.06 13.58
N ASP A 47 -16.16 -26.53 14.76
CA ASP A 47 -16.36 -25.10 14.95
C ASP A 47 -15.05 -24.31 14.74
N ASN A 48 -13.92 -24.90 15.12
CA ASN A 48 -12.59 -24.32 14.96
C ASN A 48 -11.91 -24.68 13.63
N ALA A 49 -12.52 -25.55 12.82
CA ALA A 49 -11.96 -25.94 11.53
C ALA A 49 -12.04 -24.80 10.50
N LYS A 50 -10.96 -24.64 9.74
CA LYS A 50 -10.83 -23.69 8.63
C LYS A 50 -11.71 -24.12 7.45
N SER A 51 -12.22 -23.13 6.71
CA SER A 51 -12.87 -23.37 5.41
C SER A 51 -11.82 -23.69 4.34
N VAL A 52 -12.29 -24.34 3.28
CA VAL A 52 -11.53 -24.63 2.07
C VAL A 52 -12.22 -23.95 0.88
N PRO A 53 -11.49 -23.52 -0.16
CA PRO A 53 -10.05 -23.65 -0.38
C PRO A 53 -9.18 -22.90 0.65
N TYR A 54 -8.03 -23.47 1.00
CA TYR A 54 -7.08 -22.94 1.97
C TYR A 54 -5.69 -22.85 1.36
N PHE A 55 -4.92 -21.82 1.73
CA PHE A 55 -3.54 -21.62 1.32
C PHE A 55 -2.75 -20.97 2.44
N ASN A 56 -1.49 -21.37 2.65
CA ASN A 56 -0.57 -20.75 3.61
C ASN A 56 0.87 -20.81 3.10
N THR A 57 1.51 -19.65 2.96
CA THR A 57 2.93 -19.51 2.56
C THR A 57 3.90 -19.61 3.74
N PHE A 58 3.38 -19.43 4.96
CA PHE A 58 4.12 -19.30 6.22
C PHE A 58 4.85 -17.95 6.43
N ASP A 59 4.59 -16.93 5.62
CA ASP A 59 5.16 -15.58 5.81
C ASP A 59 4.45 -14.71 6.86
N ASN A 60 3.36 -15.22 7.46
CA ASN A 60 2.54 -14.49 8.43
C ASN A 60 1.92 -13.19 7.85
N PHE A 61 1.59 -13.15 6.56
CA PHE A 61 0.94 -11.98 5.93
C PHE A 61 -0.40 -11.63 6.60
N ASP A 62 -1.13 -12.64 7.08
CA ASP A 62 -2.43 -12.48 7.73
C ASP A 62 -2.33 -12.24 9.25
N ASN A 63 -1.10 -12.10 9.77
CA ASN A 63 -0.81 -11.98 11.20
C ASN A 63 -1.46 -13.09 12.05
N ASP A 64 -1.44 -14.32 11.52
CA ASP A 64 -2.20 -15.46 12.00
C ASP A 64 -1.41 -16.39 12.93
N TYR A 65 -0.23 -16.00 13.40
CA TYR A 65 0.63 -16.83 14.26
C TYR A 65 0.19 -16.85 15.72
N ASP A 66 0.45 -17.97 16.41
CA ASP A 66 0.09 -18.14 17.82
C ASP A 66 1.00 -17.38 18.81
N GLY A 67 2.13 -16.86 18.32
CA GLY A 67 3.11 -16.09 19.08
C GLY A 67 4.04 -16.89 19.99
N GLU A 68 3.87 -18.21 20.09
CA GLU A 68 4.64 -19.08 21.00
C GLU A 68 5.37 -20.22 20.29
N SER A 69 4.71 -20.90 19.35
CA SER A 69 5.28 -22.08 18.66
C SER A 69 6.05 -21.71 17.38
N TYR A 70 5.97 -20.45 16.94
CA TYR A 70 6.43 -20.00 15.63
C TYR A 70 5.75 -20.76 14.48
N LEU A 71 4.47 -21.11 14.66
CA LEU A 71 3.61 -21.69 13.64
C LEU A 71 2.35 -20.82 13.45
N PRO A 72 1.71 -20.89 12.27
CA PRO A 72 0.40 -20.28 12.09
C PRO A 72 -0.65 -20.92 13.00
N SER A 73 -1.66 -20.15 13.40
CA SER A 73 -2.68 -20.57 14.36
C SER A 73 -3.41 -21.84 13.90
N GLY A 74 -3.39 -22.85 14.77
CA GLY A 74 -4.01 -24.15 14.54
C GLY A 74 -3.07 -25.19 13.91
N TRP A 75 -1.90 -24.81 13.42
CA TRP A 75 -0.83 -25.77 13.12
C TRP A 75 -0.19 -26.24 14.43
N ALA A 76 0.31 -27.47 14.42
CA ALA A 76 1.02 -28.03 15.56
C ALA A 76 2.21 -28.85 15.07
N SER A 77 3.28 -28.91 15.86
CA SER A 77 4.38 -29.83 15.59
C SER A 77 4.84 -30.53 16.86
N THR A 78 5.28 -31.78 16.70
CA THR A 78 5.78 -32.64 17.76
C THR A 78 7.03 -33.37 17.26
N GLY A 79 7.86 -33.85 18.17
CA GLY A 79 9.08 -34.60 17.83
C GLY A 79 10.27 -34.11 18.63
N ASP A 80 11.43 -34.70 18.35
CA ASP A 80 12.69 -34.29 18.95
C ASP A 80 13.28 -33.04 18.27
N ASP A 81 13.04 -32.87 16.96
CA ASP A 81 13.44 -31.73 16.14
C ASP A 81 12.23 -31.16 15.36
N PRO A 82 11.20 -30.64 16.07
CA PRO A 82 9.92 -30.30 15.48
C PRO A 82 10.02 -29.18 14.43
N PHE A 83 8.99 -29.09 13.59
CA PHE A 83 8.86 -28.01 12.62
C PHE A 83 8.56 -26.68 13.32
N PHE A 84 9.17 -25.62 12.79
CA PHE A 84 8.87 -24.24 13.11
C PHE A 84 9.12 -23.37 11.87
N THR A 85 8.58 -22.15 11.86
CA THR A 85 8.77 -21.23 10.74
C THR A 85 10.15 -20.60 10.78
N ALA A 86 10.90 -20.73 9.69
CA ALA A 86 12.24 -20.18 9.53
C ALA A 86 12.62 -20.07 8.04
N ASN A 87 13.89 -19.74 7.78
CA ASN A 87 14.51 -19.94 6.49
C ASN A 87 15.90 -20.59 6.65
N ILE A 88 16.35 -21.24 5.58
CA ILE A 88 17.65 -21.90 5.46
C ILE A 88 18.53 -21.01 4.60
N THR A 89 19.72 -20.67 5.12
CA THR A 89 20.72 -19.90 4.37
C THR A 89 21.03 -20.56 3.03
N GLY A 90 20.81 -19.82 1.94
CA GLY A 90 21.08 -20.28 0.57
C GLY A 90 19.92 -21.03 -0.10
N LEU A 91 18.79 -21.22 0.58
CA LEU A 91 17.54 -21.71 0.01
C LEU A 91 16.50 -20.59 0.06
N GLY A 92 16.30 -19.89 -1.05
CA GLY A 92 15.21 -18.92 -1.18
C GLY A 92 13.86 -19.60 -1.08
N ALA A 93 12.88 -18.93 -0.47
CA ALA A 93 11.50 -19.38 -0.40
C ALA A 93 10.88 -19.44 -1.82
N VAL A 94 9.87 -20.29 -2.01
CA VAL A 94 9.03 -20.32 -3.21
C VAL A 94 8.19 -19.04 -3.30
N THR A 95 7.56 -18.65 -2.19
CA THR A 95 6.77 -17.43 -2.02
C THR A 95 7.26 -16.70 -0.76
N GLY A 96 7.43 -15.39 -0.85
CA GLY A 96 7.87 -14.58 0.29
C GLY A 96 9.29 -14.91 0.77
N ASN A 97 9.45 -15.12 2.09
CA ASN A 97 10.72 -15.20 2.80
C ASN A 97 10.85 -16.39 3.78
N TYR A 98 9.74 -16.96 4.23
CA TYR A 98 9.72 -17.96 5.31
C TYR A 98 8.98 -19.24 4.91
N TYR A 99 9.34 -20.35 5.54
CA TYR A 99 8.71 -21.67 5.36
C TYR A 99 8.86 -22.51 6.63
N LEU A 100 8.17 -23.65 6.70
CA LEU A 100 8.31 -24.56 7.84
C LEU A 100 9.56 -25.41 7.69
N VAL A 101 10.39 -25.46 8.73
CA VAL A 101 11.65 -26.22 8.75
C VAL A 101 11.69 -27.15 9.96
N ALA A 102 12.02 -28.42 9.72
CA ALA A 102 12.51 -29.34 10.73
C ALA A 102 14.02 -29.52 10.55
N SER A 103 14.78 -29.29 11.61
CA SER A 103 16.25 -29.36 11.57
C SER A 103 16.75 -30.78 11.27
N GLU A 104 18.04 -30.91 10.96
CA GLU A 104 18.64 -32.25 10.83
C GLU A 104 18.60 -32.96 12.18
N SER A 105 18.03 -34.16 12.22
CA SER A 105 17.97 -34.92 13.45
C SER A 105 19.32 -35.52 13.83
N VAL A 106 19.73 -35.33 15.08
CA VAL A 106 21.01 -35.82 15.62
C VAL A 106 20.90 -37.18 16.31
N ILE A 107 19.68 -37.70 16.43
CA ILE A 107 19.38 -39.00 17.03
C ILE A 107 18.99 -40.02 15.95
N ASP A 108 19.12 -41.30 16.29
CA ASP A 108 18.55 -42.37 15.48
C ASP A 108 17.02 -42.40 15.70
N SER A 109 16.26 -42.87 14.71
CA SER A 109 14.79 -42.97 14.77
C SER A 109 14.07 -41.61 14.84
N ARG A 110 14.28 -40.77 13.82
CA ARG A 110 13.58 -39.50 13.65
C ARG A 110 12.06 -39.69 13.71
N ASN A 111 11.36 -38.81 14.43
CA ASN A 111 9.94 -38.93 14.75
C ASN A 111 9.15 -37.61 14.64
N ASP A 112 9.72 -36.59 13.98
CA ASP A 112 9.10 -35.27 13.87
C ASP A 112 7.81 -35.34 13.07
N CYS A 113 6.80 -34.60 13.51
CA CYS A 113 5.51 -34.56 12.86
C CYS A 113 4.97 -33.14 12.84
N LEU A 114 4.46 -32.73 11.68
CA LEU A 114 3.70 -31.50 11.50
C LEU A 114 2.24 -31.86 11.31
N PHE A 115 1.34 -31.17 11.99
CA PHE A 115 -0.10 -31.27 11.83
C PHE A 115 -0.65 -29.94 11.29
N THR A 116 -1.48 -30.02 10.27
CA THR A 116 -2.27 -28.88 9.80
C THR A 116 -3.38 -28.54 10.79
N PRO A 117 -4.01 -27.35 10.71
CA PRO A 117 -5.31 -27.11 11.32
C PRO A 117 -6.35 -28.13 10.81
N PHE A 118 -7.49 -28.17 11.50
CA PHE A 118 -8.65 -28.89 10.97
C PHE A 118 -9.27 -28.11 9.80
N PHE A 119 -9.78 -28.84 8.82
CA PHE A 119 -10.49 -28.31 7.66
C PHE A 119 -11.89 -28.92 7.56
N ARG A 120 -12.88 -28.09 7.23
CA ARG A 120 -14.25 -28.54 6.97
C ARG A 120 -14.34 -29.16 5.59
N LEU A 121 -14.25 -30.49 5.52
CA LEU A 121 -14.30 -31.23 4.27
C LEU A 121 -15.68 -31.90 4.10
N SER A 122 -16.24 -31.84 2.90
CA SER A 122 -17.50 -32.48 2.52
C SER A 122 -17.25 -33.77 1.75
N ASN A 123 -18.06 -34.80 1.97
CA ASN A 123 -17.99 -36.05 1.20
C ASN A 123 -18.47 -35.93 -0.26
N GLU A 124 -18.94 -34.74 -0.65
CA GLU A 124 -19.31 -34.41 -2.02
C GLU A 124 -18.08 -34.16 -2.90
N TYR A 125 -17.03 -33.55 -2.35
CA TYR A 125 -15.84 -33.11 -3.10
C TYR A 125 -14.65 -34.06 -2.93
N GLU A 126 -13.84 -34.15 -3.97
CA GLU A 126 -12.46 -34.62 -3.87
C GLU A 126 -11.54 -33.40 -3.76
N TYR A 127 -10.67 -33.42 -2.77
CA TYR A 127 -9.74 -32.35 -2.47
C TYR A 127 -8.36 -32.67 -3.01
N VAL A 128 -7.69 -31.67 -3.55
CA VAL A 128 -6.27 -31.70 -3.92
C VAL A 128 -5.50 -30.97 -2.83
N ILE A 129 -4.55 -31.66 -2.22
CA ILE A 129 -3.65 -31.11 -1.22
C ILE A 129 -2.28 -30.99 -1.89
N SER A 130 -1.68 -29.81 -1.84
CA SER A 130 -0.36 -29.57 -2.43
C SER A 130 0.55 -28.81 -1.49
N TYR A 131 1.85 -28.95 -1.71
CA TYR A 131 2.91 -28.26 -0.98
C TYR A 131 4.22 -28.37 -1.76
N TYR A 132 5.17 -27.47 -1.50
CA TYR A 132 6.55 -27.63 -1.95
C TYR A 132 7.39 -28.29 -0.85
N LEU A 133 8.27 -29.20 -1.26
CA LEU A 133 9.12 -29.97 -0.37
C LEU A 133 10.60 -29.79 -0.74
N TYR A 134 11.42 -29.49 0.26
CA TYR A 134 12.86 -29.58 0.22
C TYR A 134 13.31 -30.61 1.26
N MET A 135 13.97 -31.67 0.81
CA MET A 135 14.34 -32.83 1.63
C MET A 135 15.62 -33.47 1.06
N PRO A 136 16.78 -32.80 1.14
CA PRO A 136 18.00 -33.22 0.47
C PRO A 136 18.61 -34.51 1.06
N GLY A 137 18.24 -34.89 2.28
CA GLY A 137 18.99 -35.88 3.05
C GLY A 137 20.40 -35.37 3.39
N ASN A 138 21.30 -36.30 3.71
CA ASN A 138 22.73 -36.03 3.88
C ASN A 138 23.58 -37.09 3.18
N SER A 139 24.84 -36.78 2.82
CA SER A 139 25.76 -37.74 2.21
C SER A 139 26.89 -38.10 3.18
N GLY A 140 26.78 -39.27 3.80
CA GLY A 140 27.80 -39.81 4.70
C GLY A 140 28.60 -40.92 4.01
N GLY A 141 29.88 -40.69 3.71
CA GLY A 141 30.75 -41.73 3.14
C GLY A 141 30.33 -42.23 1.75
N GLY A 142 29.61 -41.41 0.98
CA GLY A 142 29.09 -41.77 -0.35
C GLY A 142 27.73 -42.50 -0.34
N VAL A 143 27.10 -42.62 0.83
CA VAL A 143 25.75 -43.19 1.00
C VAL A 143 24.80 -42.07 1.40
N LEU A 144 23.64 -42.01 0.75
CA LEU A 144 22.56 -41.10 1.12
C LEU A 144 21.96 -41.56 2.46
N ARG A 145 21.86 -40.63 3.40
CA ARG A 145 21.04 -40.73 4.60
C ARG A 145 19.77 -39.94 4.32
N ALA A 146 18.74 -40.62 3.85
CA ALA A 146 17.47 -40.01 3.51
C ALA A 146 16.62 -39.82 4.78
N THR A 147 15.81 -38.77 4.78
CA THR A 147 14.64 -38.68 5.63
C THR A 147 13.44 -39.09 4.77
N ASP A 148 12.56 -39.90 5.30
CA ASP A 148 11.28 -40.24 4.67
C ASP A 148 10.20 -39.27 5.14
N LEU A 149 9.27 -38.93 4.25
CA LEU A 149 8.07 -38.15 4.58
C LEU A 149 6.82 -38.98 4.32
N ILE A 150 5.94 -39.08 5.31
CA ILE A 150 4.66 -39.77 5.22
C ILE A 150 3.55 -38.77 5.49
N ALA A 151 2.72 -38.50 4.48
CA ALA A 151 1.52 -37.69 4.61
C ALA A 151 0.32 -38.57 4.99
N THR A 152 -0.45 -38.13 5.98
CA THR A 152 -1.61 -38.86 6.50
C THR A 152 -2.80 -37.95 6.76
N VAL A 153 -3.99 -38.54 6.89
CA VAL A 153 -5.24 -37.85 7.27
C VAL A 153 -5.79 -38.43 8.56
N GLY A 154 -6.23 -37.55 9.46
CA GLY A 154 -6.77 -37.93 10.75
C GLY A 154 -7.92 -37.04 11.24
N SER A 155 -8.50 -37.47 12.37
CA SER A 155 -9.61 -36.80 13.06
C SER A 155 -9.19 -35.98 14.27
N GLU A 156 -7.93 -36.10 14.68
CA GLU A 156 -7.29 -35.42 15.83
C GLU A 156 -5.85 -35.08 15.42
N GLN A 157 -5.25 -34.03 15.97
CA GLN A 157 -3.82 -33.73 15.78
C GLN A 157 -2.93 -34.63 16.66
N ASP A 158 -3.08 -35.95 16.49
CA ASP A 158 -2.32 -37.02 17.15
C ASP A 158 -2.24 -38.19 16.17
N LEU A 159 -1.03 -38.69 15.88
CA LEU A 159 -0.80 -39.74 14.89
C LEU A 159 -1.58 -41.04 15.14
N ASN A 160 -2.01 -41.31 16.37
CA ASN A 160 -2.87 -42.46 16.67
C ASN A 160 -4.25 -42.37 15.98
N PHE A 161 -4.65 -41.17 15.57
CA PHE A 161 -5.91 -40.88 14.89
C PHE A 161 -5.72 -40.58 13.40
N HIS A 162 -4.56 -40.92 12.83
CA HIS A 162 -4.22 -40.75 11.42
C HIS A 162 -4.10 -42.10 10.68
N PRO A 163 -5.20 -42.87 10.50
CA PRO A 163 -5.13 -44.23 9.94
C PRO A 163 -4.95 -44.27 8.41
N ILE A 164 -5.10 -43.14 7.72
CA ILE A 164 -5.05 -43.07 6.25
C ILE A 164 -3.72 -42.46 5.83
N ILE A 165 -2.89 -43.21 5.12
CA ILE A 165 -1.70 -42.71 4.44
C ILE A 165 -2.11 -42.22 3.05
N THR A 166 -1.88 -40.95 2.75
CA THR A 166 -2.20 -40.36 1.45
C THR A 166 -0.98 -40.28 0.53
N GLN A 167 0.22 -40.15 1.10
CA GLN A 167 1.46 -40.09 0.34
C GLN A 167 2.62 -40.66 1.18
N SER A 168 3.58 -41.29 0.50
CA SER A 168 4.87 -41.66 1.10
C SER A 168 6.00 -41.31 0.12
N ILE A 169 6.99 -40.57 0.60
CA ILE A 169 8.20 -40.20 -0.13
C ILE A 169 9.37 -40.79 0.67
N GLU A 170 9.88 -41.91 0.19
CA GLU A 170 10.89 -42.70 0.89
C GLU A 170 12.18 -42.79 0.06
N ASP A 171 13.33 -42.89 0.73
CA ASP A 171 14.65 -43.16 0.13
C ASP A 171 15.05 -42.17 -1.01
N GLN A 172 14.61 -40.92 -0.93
CA GLN A 172 14.85 -39.88 -1.95
C GLN A 172 15.64 -38.69 -1.42
N SER A 173 16.28 -37.97 -2.34
CA SER A 173 16.96 -36.69 -2.10
C SER A 173 16.34 -35.62 -3.00
N LEU A 174 15.73 -34.62 -2.37
CA LEU A 174 15.09 -33.46 -3.01
C LEU A 174 15.86 -32.20 -2.60
N SER A 175 16.93 -31.88 -3.34
CA SER A 175 17.84 -30.77 -3.04
C SER A 175 17.44 -29.43 -3.66
N GLU A 176 16.25 -29.36 -4.25
CA GLU A 176 15.60 -28.15 -4.76
C GLU A 176 14.11 -28.26 -4.42
N TRP A 177 13.40 -27.13 -4.36
CA TRP A 177 11.96 -27.11 -4.12
C TRP A 177 11.23 -27.98 -5.14
N THR A 178 10.58 -29.02 -4.63
CA THR A 178 9.84 -29.98 -5.45
C THR A 178 8.37 -29.93 -5.09
N TYR A 179 7.52 -29.62 -6.07
CA TYR A 179 6.06 -29.64 -5.90
C TYR A 179 5.57 -31.07 -5.61
N GLN A 180 4.76 -31.21 -4.57
CA GLN A 180 4.08 -32.44 -4.18
C GLN A 180 2.57 -32.23 -4.18
N GLU A 181 1.84 -33.28 -4.54
CA GLU A 181 0.38 -33.31 -4.45
C GLU A 181 -0.15 -34.70 -4.10
N PHE A 182 -1.28 -34.73 -3.40
CA PHE A 182 -2.11 -35.93 -3.24
C PHE A 182 -3.59 -35.53 -3.17
N THR A 183 -4.49 -36.50 -3.40
CA THR A 183 -5.93 -36.26 -3.27
C THR A 183 -6.53 -36.94 -2.04
N PHE A 184 -7.59 -36.35 -1.52
CA PHE A 184 -8.40 -36.94 -0.47
C PHE A 184 -9.88 -36.65 -0.69
N LYS A 185 -10.71 -37.70 -0.64
CA LYS A 185 -12.17 -37.59 -0.63
C LYS A 185 -12.71 -38.19 0.67
N PRO A 186 -13.26 -37.38 1.60
CA PRO A 186 -13.80 -37.92 2.83
C PRO A 186 -15.06 -38.75 2.54
N GLN A 187 -15.29 -39.80 3.32
CA GLN A 187 -16.52 -40.59 3.23
C GLN A 187 -17.68 -39.91 4.00
N LYS A 188 -17.35 -39.15 5.04
CA LYS A 188 -18.30 -38.36 5.85
C LYS A 188 -17.85 -36.91 5.90
N SER A 189 -18.78 -35.97 5.73
CA SER A 189 -18.46 -34.56 5.92
C SER A 189 -18.09 -34.27 7.37
N GLY A 190 -17.09 -33.42 7.62
CA GLY A 190 -16.65 -33.06 8.96
C GLY A 190 -15.26 -32.41 8.98
N ALA A 191 -14.69 -32.30 10.18
CA ALA A 191 -13.37 -31.74 10.41
C ALA A 191 -12.27 -32.80 10.28
N TYR A 192 -11.29 -32.55 9.42
CA TYR A 192 -10.13 -33.41 9.20
C TYR A 192 -8.85 -32.58 9.25
N CYS A 193 -7.76 -33.15 9.75
CA CYS A 193 -6.42 -32.56 9.63
C CYS A 193 -5.49 -33.52 8.86
N PHE A 194 -4.40 -32.97 8.34
CA PHE A 194 -3.35 -33.71 7.66
C PHE A 194 -2.10 -33.69 8.55
N ALA A 195 -1.30 -34.75 8.49
CA ALA A 195 -0.01 -34.78 9.14
C ALA A 195 1.11 -35.19 8.20
N PHE A 196 2.28 -34.56 8.37
CA PHE A 196 3.53 -34.86 7.68
C PHE A 196 4.52 -35.41 8.69
N SER A 197 4.67 -36.73 8.72
CA SER A 197 5.61 -37.41 9.62
C SER A 197 6.95 -37.63 8.93
N LEU A 198 8.02 -37.22 9.59
CA LEU A 198 9.39 -37.48 9.18
C LEU A 198 9.91 -38.74 9.87
N LYS A 199 10.52 -39.63 9.10
CA LYS A 199 11.12 -40.88 9.61
C LYS A 199 12.52 -41.08 9.07
N SER A 200 13.40 -41.60 9.92
CA SER A 200 14.73 -42.08 9.52
C SER A 200 15.25 -43.01 10.60
N GLU A 201 15.80 -44.16 10.21
CA GLU A 201 16.46 -45.10 11.13
C GLU A 201 17.87 -44.65 11.54
N VAL A 202 18.40 -43.59 10.91
CA VAL A 202 19.76 -43.09 11.15
C VAL A 202 19.77 -41.61 11.50
N ASN A 203 20.69 -41.22 12.39
CA ASN A 203 21.01 -39.82 12.62
C ASN A 203 21.62 -39.12 11.40
N TYR A 204 21.57 -37.79 11.43
CA TYR A 204 22.09 -36.89 10.40
C TYR A 204 21.51 -37.21 9.00
N SER A 205 20.18 -37.31 8.93
CA SER A 205 19.42 -37.60 7.70
C SER A 205 18.94 -36.33 6.98
N GLY A 206 19.61 -35.19 7.21
CA GLY A 206 19.28 -33.89 6.62
C GLY A 206 18.08 -33.18 7.24
N MET A 207 17.99 -31.89 6.98
CA MET A 207 16.83 -31.05 7.30
C MET A 207 15.69 -31.27 6.30
N VAL A 208 14.48 -30.88 6.68
CA VAL A 208 13.30 -30.91 5.80
C VAL A 208 12.60 -29.56 5.87
N ALA A 209 12.15 -29.05 4.73
CA ALA A 209 11.34 -27.85 4.66
C ALA A 209 10.08 -28.04 3.81
N ILE A 210 8.98 -27.43 4.24
CA ILE A 210 7.67 -27.46 3.59
C ILE A 210 7.18 -26.03 3.40
N GLU A 211 6.65 -25.72 2.22
CA GLU A 211 6.15 -24.39 1.86
C GLU A 211 4.87 -24.47 1.03
N ASP A 212 4.11 -23.36 0.95
CA ASP A 212 2.95 -23.17 0.06
C ASP A 212 1.92 -24.31 0.18
N PHE A 213 1.54 -24.62 1.43
CA PHE A 213 0.53 -25.64 1.69
C PHE A 213 -0.83 -25.15 1.19
N SER A 214 -1.49 -25.96 0.37
CA SER A 214 -2.81 -25.66 -0.17
C SER A 214 -3.77 -26.84 -0.06
N ILE A 215 -5.06 -26.53 0.11
CA ILE A 215 -6.17 -27.46 -0.09
C ILE A 215 -7.15 -26.81 -1.03
N THR A 216 -7.39 -27.44 -2.17
CA THR A 216 -8.32 -26.95 -3.19
C THR A 216 -9.25 -28.06 -3.66
N SER A 217 -10.27 -27.70 -4.43
CA SER A 217 -11.04 -28.62 -5.25
C SER A 217 -11.48 -27.86 -6.49
N PRO A 218 -11.53 -28.47 -7.70
CA PRO A 218 -11.90 -27.77 -8.92
C PRO A 218 -13.26 -27.05 -8.87
N ASP A 219 -14.17 -27.55 -8.04
CA ASP A 219 -15.53 -27.02 -7.90
C ASP A 219 -15.67 -26.03 -6.72
N LEU A 220 -14.60 -25.82 -5.94
CA LEU A 220 -14.62 -24.91 -4.80
C LEU A 220 -14.09 -23.53 -5.17
N ILE A 221 -14.86 -22.51 -4.80
CA ILE A 221 -14.52 -21.11 -4.98
C ILE A 221 -13.91 -20.61 -3.67
N SER A 222 -12.73 -20.00 -3.76
CA SER A 222 -12.06 -19.37 -2.62
C SER A 222 -12.88 -18.23 -2.04
N ALA A 223 -12.87 -18.05 -0.72
CA ALA A 223 -13.47 -16.88 -0.09
C ALA A 223 -12.83 -15.59 -0.62
N PRO A 224 -13.57 -14.47 -0.70
CA PRO A 224 -12.97 -13.20 -1.06
C PRO A 224 -11.95 -12.76 -0.01
N VAL A 225 -10.94 -11.99 -0.41
CA VAL A 225 -10.11 -11.20 0.52
C VAL A 225 -10.65 -9.78 0.46
N ALA A 226 -11.13 -9.25 1.57
CA ALA A 226 -11.62 -7.87 1.61
C ALA A 226 -10.47 -6.92 1.99
N ASN A 227 -10.16 -5.97 1.12
CA ASN A 227 -9.16 -4.94 1.39
C ASN A 227 -9.48 -3.64 0.64
N PHE A 228 -9.05 -2.51 1.20
CA PHE A 228 -9.15 -1.21 0.55
C PHE A 228 -8.12 -0.21 1.08
N ALA A 229 -7.85 0.82 0.27
CA ALA A 229 -6.98 1.94 0.60
C ALA A 229 -7.66 3.28 0.36
N VAL A 230 -7.26 4.29 1.14
CA VAL A 230 -7.72 5.67 1.02
C VAL A 230 -6.51 6.56 0.73
N GLY A 231 -6.52 7.20 -0.45
CA GLY A 231 -5.53 8.19 -0.84
C GLY A 231 -6.07 9.61 -0.64
N GLY A 232 -5.18 10.58 -0.50
CA GLY A 232 -5.52 11.98 -0.31
C GLY A 232 -4.38 12.74 0.33
N ASN A 233 -4.66 13.98 0.73
CA ASN A 233 -3.68 14.75 1.49
C ASN A 233 -3.84 14.46 2.99
N PHE A 234 -2.73 14.39 3.71
CA PHE A 234 -2.70 14.15 5.15
C PHE A 234 -1.86 15.21 5.87
N ASP A 235 -2.20 15.48 7.12
CA ASP A 235 -1.35 16.24 8.04
C ASP A 235 -0.39 15.28 8.76
N ILE A 236 0.91 15.60 8.78
CA ILE A 236 1.92 14.75 9.40
C ILE A 236 1.91 14.78 10.93
N ILE A 237 1.41 15.85 11.53
CA ILE A 237 1.41 16.03 12.99
C ILE A 237 0.36 15.12 13.63
N ASP A 238 -0.85 15.16 13.10
CA ASP A 238 -1.99 14.43 13.68
C ASP A 238 -2.40 13.21 12.84
N SER A 239 -1.75 12.96 11.70
CA SER A 239 -2.05 11.85 10.78
C SER A 239 -3.50 11.85 10.24
N ARG A 240 -4.13 13.02 10.21
CA ARG A 240 -5.50 13.21 9.72
C ARG A 240 -5.51 13.47 8.24
N MET A 241 -6.49 12.92 7.53
CA MET A 241 -6.75 13.29 6.15
C MET A 241 -7.29 14.72 6.10
N ILE A 242 -6.69 15.56 5.28
CA ILE A 242 -7.16 16.92 4.98
C ILE A 242 -8.17 16.83 3.85
N VAL A 243 -9.39 17.30 4.11
CA VAL A 243 -10.47 17.34 3.11
C VAL A 243 -10.99 18.77 3.02
N PHE A 244 -10.98 19.33 1.83
CA PHE A 244 -11.56 20.65 1.58
C PHE A 244 -13.06 20.57 1.30
N LYS A 245 -13.75 21.70 1.46
CA LYS A 245 -15.15 21.84 1.07
C LYS A 245 -15.40 21.32 -0.36
N ASN A 246 -16.46 20.52 -0.51
CA ASN A 246 -16.87 19.86 -1.77
C ASN A 246 -15.86 18.86 -2.36
N GLN A 247 -14.78 18.52 -1.65
CA GLN A 247 -13.84 17.52 -2.13
C GLN A 247 -14.45 16.12 -2.04
N TYR A 248 -14.36 15.40 -3.14
CA TYR A 248 -14.63 13.97 -3.19
C TYR A 248 -13.33 13.20 -3.00
N VAL A 249 -13.37 12.18 -2.15
CA VAL A 249 -12.26 11.27 -1.88
C VAL A 249 -12.62 9.90 -2.42
N ASN A 250 -11.72 9.32 -3.22
CA ASN A 250 -11.93 8.01 -3.84
C ASN A 250 -11.37 6.91 -2.93
N LEU A 251 -12.20 5.91 -2.63
CA LEU A 251 -11.72 4.68 -2.02
C LEU A 251 -11.24 3.72 -3.11
N THR A 252 -10.07 3.12 -2.90
CA THR A 252 -9.55 2.10 -3.81
C THR A 252 -9.81 0.73 -3.21
N ASN A 253 -10.70 -0.03 -3.83
CA ASN A 253 -10.89 -1.43 -3.51
C ASN A 253 -9.70 -2.26 -3.99
N LEU A 254 -9.17 -3.06 -3.09
CA LEU A 254 -8.05 -3.97 -3.31
C LEU A 254 -8.46 -5.41 -2.99
N SER A 255 -9.77 -5.67 -2.97
CA SER A 255 -10.31 -6.97 -2.63
C SER A 255 -10.04 -7.97 -3.75
N GLU A 256 -9.67 -9.18 -3.37
CA GLU A 256 -9.43 -10.27 -4.30
C GLU A 256 -10.56 -11.29 -4.24
N ARG A 257 -10.83 -11.95 -5.38
CA ARG A 257 -11.77 -13.09 -5.46
C ARG A 257 -13.21 -12.72 -5.05
N ALA A 258 -13.59 -11.47 -5.26
CA ALA A 258 -14.93 -10.92 -5.06
C ALA A 258 -15.55 -10.48 -6.39
N ASP A 259 -16.86 -10.65 -6.50
CA ASP A 259 -17.67 -10.27 -7.67
C ASP A 259 -18.59 -9.07 -7.36
N GLU A 260 -18.92 -8.86 -6.08
CA GLU A 260 -19.81 -7.80 -5.59
C GLU A 260 -19.22 -7.14 -4.32
N PHE A 261 -19.59 -5.88 -4.09
CA PHE A 261 -19.09 -5.07 -2.98
C PHE A 261 -20.22 -4.31 -2.30
N ALA A 262 -20.17 -4.24 -0.98
CA ALA A 262 -21.05 -3.39 -0.19
C ALA A 262 -20.22 -2.58 0.80
N TRP A 263 -20.38 -1.27 0.75
CA TRP A 263 -19.72 -0.32 1.64
C TRP A 263 -20.70 0.23 2.64
N GLU A 264 -20.28 0.32 3.90
CA GLU A 264 -20.98 1.04 4.95
C GLU A 264 -20.01 2.07 5.57
N ILE A 265 -20.41 3.35 5.56
CA ILE A 265 -19.60 4.44 6.09
C ILE A 265 -20.38 5.11 7.20
N THR A 266 -19.91 4.96 8.43
CA THR A 266 -20.46 5.64 9.60
C THR A 266 -19.73 6.97 9.82
N PHE A 267 -20.49 8.06 9.78
CA PHE A 267 -20.04 9.43 9.96
C PHE A 267 -19.85 9.74 11.47
N PRO A 268 -19.07 10.78 11.82
CA PRO A 268 -18.87 11.21 13.21
C PRO A 268 -20.14 11.50 14.00
N ASP A 269 -21.22 11.90 13.33
CA ASP A 269 -22.54 12.19 13.92
C ASP A 269 -23.44 10.96 14.04
N GLY A 270 -22.96 9.78 13.62
CA GLY A 270 -23.68 8.50 13.61
C GLY A 270 -24.55 8.27 12.38
N ASN A 271 -24.59 9.19 11.41
CA ASN A 271 -25.24 8.94 10.13
C ASN A 271 -24.47 7.87 9.34
N VAL A 272 -25.18 7.09 8.52
CA VAL A 272 -24.58 6.00 7.74
C VAL A 272 -24.87 6.21 6.25
N GLN A 273 -23.82 6.12 5.43
CA GLN A 273 -23.91 6.08 3.97
C GLN A 273 -23.53 4.69 3.46
N TYR A 274 -24.17 4.27 2.37
CA TYR A 274 -23.89 3.00 1.73
C TYR A 274 -23.46 3.20 0.27
N SER A 275 -22.64 2.29 -0.25
CA SER A 275 -22.33 2.20 -1.68
C SER A 275 -22.20 0.74 -2.13
N SER A 276 -22.40 0.50 -3.41
CA SER A 276 -22.12 -0.80 -4.06
C SER A 276 -21.16 -0.66 -5.25
N GLU A 277 -20.55 0.52 -5.40
CA GLU A 277 -19.53 0.75 -6.44
C GLU A 277 -18.24 0.03 -6.05
N GLU A 278 -17.50 -0.47 -7.04
CA GLU A 278 -16.20 -1.11 -6.79
C GLU A 278 -15.22 -0.10 -6.19
N HIS A 279 -15.15 1.12 -6.71
CA HIS A 279 -14.31 2.21 -6.20
C HIS A 279 -15.19 3.43 -5.87
N PRO A 280 -15.83 3.49 -4.68
CA PRO A 280 -16.76 4.56 -4.38
C PRO A 280 -16.05 5.90 -4.18
N SER A 281 -16.73 6.97 -4.54
CA SER A 281 -16.30 8.35 -4.29
C SER A 281 -17.18 8.98 -3.21
N LEU A 282 -16.58 9.49 -2.14
CA LEU A 282 -17.28 9.95 -0.94
C LEU A 282 -16.93 11.40 -0.60
N MET A 283 -17.89 12.14 -0.05
CA MET A 283 -17.64 13.45 0.54
C MET A 283 -17.56 13.34 2.07
N PHE A 284 -16.47 13.83 2.63
CA PHE A 284 -16.31 14.02 4.07
C PHE A 284 -16.54 15.50 4.38
N ASN A 285 -17.62 15.81 5.10
CA ASN A 285 -18.14 17.17 5.27
C ASN A 285 -18.05 17.71 6.70
N GLN A 286 -17.32 17.01 7.58
CA GLN A 286 -17.05 17.42 8.95
C GLN A 286 -15.78 16.73 9.46
N SER A 287 -15.05 17.39 10.36
CA SER A 287 -13.91 16.78 11.04
C SER A 287 -14.37 15.67 11.99
N GLY A 288 -13.59 14.61 12.13
CA GLY A 288 -13.85 13.50 13.04
C GLY A 288 -13.50 12.13 12.45
N ASP A 289 -13.85 11.10 13.19
CA ASP A 289 -13.56 9.71 12.82
C ASP A 289 -14.71 9.10 12.01
N TYR A 290 -14.38 8.62 10.82
CA TYR A 290 -15.27 7.86 9.95
C TYR A 290 -14.92 6.38 10.02
N ASN A 291 -15.89 5.52 10.35
CA ASN A 291 -15.69 4.08 10.26
C ASN A 291 -16.14 3.61 8.87
N ILE A 292 -15.20 3.13 8.07
CA ILE A 292 -15.44 2.65 6.71
C ILE A 292 -15.35 1.13 6.74
N GLU A 293 -16.44 0.47 6.37
CA GLU A 293 -16.56 -0.97 6.26
C GLU A 293 -16.78 -1.37 4.81
N LEU A 294 -16.05 -2.39 4.36
CA LEU A 294 -16.18 -3.04 3.05
C LEU A 294 -16.51 -4.51 3.25
N GLU A 295 -17.65 -4.94 2.75
CA GLU A 295 -17.99 -6.35 2.53
C GLU A 295 -17.70 -6.71 1.07
N ALA A 296 -16.74 -7.61 0.87
CA ALA A 296 -16.40 -8.21 -0.41
C ALA A 296 -17.12 -9.56 -0.54
N ILE A 297 -17.82 -9.78 -1.65
CA ILE A 297 -18.78 -10.88 -1.80
C ILE A 297 -18.46 -11.66 -3.08
N ASN A 298 -18.50 -12.98 -3.00
CA ASN A 298 -18.59 -13.83 -4.18
C ASN A 298 -19.73 -14.83 -4.06
N SER A 299 -19.92 -15.66 -5.09
CA SER A 299 -21.04 -16.60 -5.16
C SER A 299 -21.17 -17.59 -3.98
N THR A 300 -20.13 -17.77 -3.17
CA THR A 300 -20.11 -18.76 -2.06
C THR A 300 -20.01 -18.14 -0.67
N SER A 301 -19.49 -16.92 -0.53
CA SER A 301 -19.19 -16.32 0.77
C SER A 301 -19.02 -14.81 0.69
N SER A 302 -19.08 -14.15 1.84
CA SER A 302 -18.67 -12.76 2.00
C SER A 302 -17.66 -12.61 3.15
N VAL A 303 -16.78 -11.63 3.02
CA VAL A 303 -15.77 -11.25 4.03
C VAL A 303 -15.80 -9.74 4.18
N THR A 304 -15.71 -9.28 5.42
CA THR A 304 -15.77 -7.86 5.78
C THR A 304 -14.43 -7.39 6.34
N THR A 305 -14.04 -6.16 5.99
CA THR A 305 -12.92 -5.44 6.60
C THR A 305 -13.35 -4.02 6.96
N SER A 306 -12.75 -3.44 8.00
CA SER A 306 -13.08 -2.08 8.45
C SER A 306 -11.83 -1.28 8.80
N ARG A 307 -11.90 0.04 8.58
CA ARG A 307 -10.85 1.00 8.92
C ARG A 307 -11.47 2.30 9.44
N ILE A 308 -10.79 2.92 10.40
CA ILE A 308 -11.12 4.27 10.87
C ILE A 308 -10.30 5.27 10.06
N LEU A 309 -10.95 6.24 9.46
CA LEU A 309 -10.35 7.40 8.80
C LEU A 309 -10.63 8.65 9.63
N SER A 310 -9.60 9.23 10.24
CA SER A 310 -9.71 10.52 10.91
C SER A 310 -9.55 11.66 9.90
N VAL A 311 -10.57 12.50 9.80
CA VAL A 311 -10.65 13.61 8.84
C VAL A 311 -10.53 14.96 9.55
N GLU A 312 -9.78 15.88 8.96
CA GLU A 312 -9.83 17.31 9.22
C GLU A 312 -10.49 18.00 8.02
N TYR A 313 -11.69 18.55 8.24
CA TYR A 313 -12.48 19.21 7.21
C TYR A 313 -12.22 20.72 7.21
N ILE A 314 -11.60 21.22 6.14
CA ILE A 314 -11.25 22.63 5.98
C ILE A 314 -12.34 23.34 5.16
N ASP A 315 -13.19 24.10 5.86
CA ASP A 315 -14.27 24.90 5.27
C ASP A 315 -14.19 26.41 5.57
N SER A 316 -13.14 26.82 6.28
CA SER A 316 -12.81 28.20 6.63
C SER A 316 -11.29 28.38 6.64
N ASP A 317 -10.81 29.60 6.91
CA ASP A 317 -9.36 29.83 6.94
C ASP A 317 -8.67 28.92 7.96
N ALA A 318 -7.57 28.33 7.52
CA ALA A 318 -6.70 27.49 8.34
C ALA A 318 -5.24 27.93 8.10
N GLU A 319 -4.48 28.04 9.18
CA GLU A 319 -3.10 28.51 9.14
C GLU A 319 -2.13 27.41 9.57
N ASP A 320 -0.94 27.41 8.97
CA ASP A 320 0.24 26.63 9.38
C ASP A 320 -0.01 25.14 9.66
N TYR A 321 -0.72 24.45 8.75
CA TYR A 321 -0.85 23.00 8.77
C TYR A 321 0.06 22.35 7.73
N SER A 322 0.38 21.08 7.95
CA SER A 322 1.20 20.30 7.03
C SER A 322 0.33 19.55 6.03
N MET A 323 0.83 19.34 4.82
CA MET A 323 0.11 18.65 3.76
C MET A 323 1.08 17.71 3.03
N MET A 324 0.81 16.41 3.10
CA MET A 324 1.57 15.35 2.45
C MET A 324 0.63 14.41 1.67
N THR A 325 1.12 13.73 0.65
CA THR A 325 0.29 12.93 -0.29
C THR A 325 0.04 11.49 0.14
N TRP A 326 0.57 11.06 1.28
CA TRP A 326 0.53 9.67 1.71
C TRP A 326 -0.22 9.46 3.02
N ASN A 327 -0.87 8.30 3.13
CA ASN A 327 -1.57 7.88 4.32
C ASN A 327 -0.59 7.18 5.28
N PRO A 328 -0.22 7.78 6.43
CA PRO A 328 0.77 7.21 7.33
C PRO A 328 0.34 5.90 8.00
N SER A 329 -0.94 5.53 7.89
CA SER A 329 -1.49 4.27 8.43
C SER A 329 -1.58 3.13 7.40
N GLN A 330 -1.41 3.43 6.11
CA GLN A 330 -1.60 2.45 5.02
C GLN A 330 -0.42 2.39 4.06
N ASP A 331 0.22 3.52 3.79
CA ASP A 331 1.30 3.64 2.81
C ASP A 331 2.65 3.31 3.45
N GLU A 332 3.58 2.84 2.63
CA GLU A 332 4.93 2.48 3.06
C GLU A 332 5.93 3.60 2.74
N LEU A 333 6.73 3.99 3.73
CA LEU A 333 7.88 4.88 3.55
C LEU A 333 9.11 4.06 3.15
N LEU A 334 9.58 4.24 1.92
CA LEU A 334 10.79 3.64 1.40
C LEU A 334 11.98 4.54 1.72
N GLU A 335 12.76 4.14 2.73
CA GLU A 335 13.98 4.81 3.15
C GLU A 335 15.22 4.35 2.35
N ARG A 336 16.37 4.94 2.70
CA ARG A 336 17.68 4.58 2.14
C ARG A 336 17.92 3.07 2.15
N GLY A 337 18.07 2.48 0.96
CA GLY A 337 18.26 1.04 0.77
C GLY A 337 17.07 0.33 0.12
N SER A 338 15.87 0.92 0.20
CA SER A 338 14.65 0.39 -0.40
C SER A 338 14.06 1.31 -1.48
N ILE A 339 14.67 2.47 -1.73
CA ILE A 339 14.23 3.39 -2.79
C ILE A 339 14.33 2.69 -4.16
N PRO A 340 13.24 2.65 -4.94
CA PRO A 340 13.24 2.02 -6.25
C PRO A 340 14.21 2.71 -7.22
N SER A 341 14.80 1.90 -8.09
CA SER A 341 15.58 2.36 -9.24
C SER A 341 15.13 1.59 -10.47
N PHE A 342 15.28 2.19 -11.65
CA PHE A 342 14.96 1.50 -12.89
C PHE A 342 15.99 0.41 -13.17
N ALA A 343 15.53 -0.84 -13.22
CA ALA A 343 16.39 -1.99 -13.46
C ALA A 343 16.73 -2.14 -14.95
N ASP A 344 18.02 -2.30 -15.26
CA ASP A 344 18.47 -2.72 -16.59
C ASP A 344 19.70 -3.61 -16.47
N ASP A 345 19.50 -4.91 -16.65
CA ASP A 345 20.54 -5.95 -16.55
C ASP A 345 21.69 -5.76 -17.55
N ASP A 346 21.47 -5.00 -18.64
CA ASP A 346 22.51 -4.70 -19.62
C ASP A 346 23.44 -3.54 -19.18
N ILE A 347 23.21 -2.94 -17.99
CA ILE A 347 23.89 -1.72 -17.55
C ILE A 347 24.49 -1.87 -16.13
N GLU A 348 25.81 -1.91 -16.02
CA GLU A 348 26.54 -2.24 -14.76
C GLU A 348 26.25 -1.32 -13.54
N ASP A 349 25.70 -0.12 -13.73
CA ASP A 349 25.47 0.87 -12.67
C ASP A 349 24.01 1.35 -12.53
N TYR A 350 23.05 0.60 -13.08
CA TYR A 350 21.62 0.97 -13.09
C TYR A 350 21.05 1.24 -11.68
N TYR A 351 21.63 0.63 -10.63
CA TYR A 351 21.22 0.82 -9.23
C TYR A 351 21.29 2.28 -8.72
N TYR A 352 21.83 3.21 -9.51
CA TYR A 352 21.84 4.65 -9.23
C TYR A 352 20.79 5.46 -9.98
N ASP A 353 19.99 4.84 -10.86
CA ASP A 353 18.86 5.45 -11.54
C ASP A 353 17.62 5.44 -10.65
N PHE A 354 17.75 6.09 -9.49
CA PHE A 354 16.68 6.22 -8.50
C PHE A 354 15.47 6.94 -9.08
N VAL A 355 14.29 6.54 -8.61
CA VAL A 355 13.02 7.09 -9.09
C VAL A 355 12.80 8.55 -8.63
N THR A 356 13.29 8.92 -7.44
CA THR A 356 13.19 10.28 -6.87
C THR A 356 14.47 11.10 -7.06
N GLY A 357 14.92 11.24 -8.31
CA GLY A 357 16.13 11.99 -8.67
C GLY A 357 16.31 12.11 -10.18
N TYR A 358 17.33 12.85 -10.61
CA TYR A 358 17.74 12.83 -12.02
C TYR A 358 18.42 11.50 -12.33
N ASN A 359 18.08 10.94 -13.48
CA ASN A 359 18.60 9.67 -13.96
C ASN A 359 18.65 9.69 -15.49
N ARG A 360 18.98 8.55 -16.11
CA ARG A 360 19.09 8.47 -17.59
C ARG A 360 17.80 8.70 -18.35
N TYR A 361 16.65 8.48 -17.71
CA TYR A 361 15.35 8.56 -18.36
C TYR A 361 14.73 9.95 -18.21
N TYR A 362 15.07 10.69 -17.16
CA TYR A 362 14.57 12.05 -16.95
C TYR A 362 15.47 12.88 -16.02
N HIS A 363 15.40 14.20 -16.21
CA HIS A 363 16.02 15.21 -15.35
C HIS A 363 15.00 16.06 -14.61
N GLN A 364 13.72 15.68 -14.67
CA GLN A 364 12.62 16.42 -14.07
C GLN A 364 11.59 15.45 -13.53
N PHE A 365 11.19 15.67 -12.28
CA PHE A 365 10.08 14.96 -11.64
C PHE A 365 9.25 15.95 -10.82
N ALA A 366 8.00 15.59 -10.53
CA ALA A 366 7.09 16.40 -9.76
C ALA A 366 6.17 15.54 -8.87
N GLU A 367 5.93 16.00 -7.65
CA GLU A 367 4.91 15.42 -6.78
C GLU A 367 3.58 16.14 -6.99
N ARG A 368 2.51 15.38 -7.21
CA ARG A 368 1.17 15.90 -7.48
C ARG A 368 0.33 16.00 -6.20
N PHE A 369 -0.24 17.17 -5.94
CA PHE A 369 -1.16 17.43 -4.83
C PHE A 369 -2.58 17.71 -5.36
N GLU A 370 -3.53 16.88 -4.97
CA GLU A 370 -4.94 17.01 -5.37
C GLU A 370 -5.72 17.90 -4.41
N ILE A 371 -6.21 19.03 -4.90
CA ILE A 371 -7.18 19.88 -4.20
C ILE A 371 -8.27 20.35 -5.19
N PRO A 372 -9.49 20.68 -4.73
CA PRO A 372 -10.56 21.17 -5.61
C PRO A 372 -10.18 22.45 -6.36
N ASP A 373 -10.69 22.62 -7.60
CA ASP A 373 -10.35 23.72 -8.51
C ASP A 373 -10.64 25.12 -7.95
N GLU A 374 -11.62 25.24 -7.06
CA GLU A 374 -11.99 26.48 -6.40
C GLU A 374 -11.12 26.82 -5.18
N VAL A 375 -10.41 25.83 -4.63
CA VAL A 375 -9.65 25.98 -3.38
C VAL A 375 -8.32 26.65 -3.66
N LYS A 376 -7.99 27.62 -2.80
CA LYS A 376 -6.70 28.31 -2.78
C LYS A 376 -5.91 27.93 -1.55
N VAL A 377 -4.62 27.66 -1.76
CA VAL A 377 -3.67 27.32 -0.70
C VAL A 377 -2.42 28.16 -0.88
N LYS A 378 -1.84 28.64 0.21
CA LYS A 378 -0.56 29.36 0.24
C LYS A 378 0.50 28.42 0.81
N ILE A 379 1.52 28.12 0.00
CA ILE A 379 2.63 27.26 0.37
C ILE A 379 3.76 28.12 0.95
N HIS A 380 4.21 27.79 2.16
CA HIS A 380 5.28 28.50 2.86
C HIS A 380 6.61 27.76 2.76
N ILE A 381 6.57 26.44 3.03
CA ILE A 381 7.76 25.59 3.13
C ILE A 381 7.49 24.27 2.43
N LEU A 382 8.52 23.72 1.77
CA LEU A 382 8.61 22.31 1.40
C LEU A 382 9.69 21.64 2.24
N ASP A 383 9.33 20.61 2.98
CA ASP A 383 10.25 19.68 3.60
C ASP A 383 10.33 18.37 2.80
N THR A 384 11.55 17.84 2.68
CA THR A 384 11.81 16.54 2.07
C THR A 384 12.98 15.84 2.76
N TRP A 385 13.26 14.58 2.42
CA TRP A 385 14.32 13.78 3.00
C TRP A 385 15.29 13.28 1.94
N LEU A 386 16.54 13.76 1.98
CA LEU A 386 17.61 13.41 1.05
C LEU A 386 18.28 12.11 1.50
N ALA A 387 18.00 11.01 0.82
CA ALA A 387 18.49 9.67 1.17
C ALA A 387 19.84 9.33 0.51
N HIS A 388 19.97 9.67 -0.77
CA HIS A 388 21.19 9.48 -1.54
C HIS A 388 21.61 10.79 -2.17
N TYR A 389 22.89 11.11 -2.05
CA TYR A 389 23.42 12.30 -2.69
C TYR A 389 24.91 12.16 -2.93
N ARG A 390 25.31 12.41 -4.17
CA ARG A 390 26.69 12.45 -4.60
C ARG A 390 26.81 13.34 -5.82
N ASN A 391 27.82 14.20 -5.80
CA ASN A 391 28.22 14.97 -6.97
C ASN A 391 29.62 14.56 -7.40
N ILE A 392 29.83 14.45 -8.69
CA ILE A 392 31.17 14.38 -9.25
C ILE A 392 31.87 15.74 -9.09
N VAL A 393 33.16 15.68 -8.76
CA VAL A 393 34.05 16.84 -8.81
C VAL A 393 35.06 16.60 -9.92
N SER A 394 34.98 17.41 -10.97
CA SER A 394 35.86 17.34 -12.14
C SER A 394 36.81 18.53 -12.17
N THR A 395 37.79 18.52 -13.08
CA THR A 395 38.66 19.68 -13.33
C THR A 395 37.90 20.91 -13.87
N SER A 396 36.69 20.71 -14.40
CA SER A 396 35.81 21.76 -14.93
C SER A 396 34.78 22.30 -13.91
N GLY A 397 34.68 21.71 -12.72
CA GLY A 397 33.69 22.09 -11.70
C GLY A 397 32.99 20.89 -11.06
N SER A 398 32.13 21.16 -10.09
CA SER A 398 31.27 20.17 -9.43
C SER A 398 29.88 20.20 -10.03
N ASP A 399 29.24 19.04 -10.19
CA ASP A 399 27.82 18.98 -10.57
C ASP A 399 26.93 19.68 -9.53
N SER A 400 27.39 19.81 -8.29
CA SER A 400 26.69 20.57 -7.26
C SER A 400 26.55 22.07 -7.56
N ASP A 401 27.37 22.62 -8.47
CA ASP A 401 27.30 24.02 -8.91
C ASP A 401 26.31 24.25 -10.07
N LYS A 402 25.73 23.18 -10.62
CA LYS A 402 24.83 23.27 -11.78
C LYS A 402 23.47 23.85 -11.39
N PRO A 403 22.76 24.48 -12.35
CA PRO A 403 21.43 24.99 -12.15
C PRO A 403 20.47 23.93 -11.63
N PHE A 404 19.64 24.32 -10.68
CA PHE A 404 18.54 23.53 -10.14
C PHE A 404 17.34 24.44 -9.95
N GLU A 405 16.16 24.02 -10.39
CA GLU A 405 14.94 24.79 -10.22
C GLU A 405 13.89 23.99 -9.44
N ILE A 406 13.14 24.73 -8.61
CA ILE A 406 11.93 24.24 -7.96
C ILE A 406 10.78 25.02 -8.58
N VAL A 407 9.82 24.33 -9.19
CA VAL A 407 8.73 24.96 -9.93
C VAL A 407 7.40 24.43 -9.41
N VAL A 408 6.47 25.34 -9.15
CA VAL A 408 5.10 25.00 -8.75
C VAL A 408 4.20 25.18 -9.97
N TYR A 409 3.81 24.07 -10.59
CA TYR A 409 2.95 24.04 -11.76
C TYR A 409 1.49 23.82 -11.35
N GLY A 410 0.56 24.30 -12.17
CA GLY A 410 -0.85 23.94 -12.07
C GLY A 410 -1.18 22.71 -12.88
N ASP A 411 -2.40 22.23 -12.70
CA ASP A 411 -3.00 21.16 -13.50
C ASP A 411 -3.86 21.70 -14.65
N LYS A 412 -3.93 20.90 -15.71
CA LYS A 412 -4.88 21.00 -16.82
C LYS A 412 -5.32 19.59 -17.23
N ASP A 413 -6.60 19.30 -17.03
CA ASP A 413 -7.24 18.04 -17.42
C ASP A 413 -6.56 16.79 -16.80
N GLY A 414 -6.09 16.89 -15.55
CA GLY A 414 -5.42 15.82 -14.82
C GLY A 414 -3.95 15.62 -15.19
N GLN A 415 -3.35 16.57 -15.90
CA GLN A 415 -1.93 16.58 -16.24
C GLN A 415 -1.26 17.89 -15.83
N LEU A 416 0.05 17.83 -15.58
CA LEU A 416 0.86 19.01 -15.30
C LEU A 416 0.86 19.97 -16.49
N ASP A 417 0.55 21.25 -16.23
CA ASP A 417 0.50 22.31 -17.24
C ASP A 417 1.72 23.24 -17.12
N GLU A 418 2.67 23.12 -18.04
CA GLU A 418 3.87 23.97 -18.09
C GLU A 418 3.58 25.44 -18.38
N GLU A 419 2.40 25.76 -18.94
CA GLU A 419 1.98 27.15 -19.18
C GLU A 419 1.44 27.80 -17.90
N LYS A 420 1.00 27.01 -16.91
CA LYS A 420 0.43 27.47 -15.64
C LYS A 420 1.46 27.36 -14.52
N VAL A 421 2.37 28.33 -14.44
CA VAL A 421 3.40 28.41 -13.39
C VAL A 421 2.96 29.34 -12.26
N PHE A 422 2.83 28.83 -11.04
CA PHE A 422 2.55 29.62 -9.84
C PHE A 422 3.80 30.24 -9.24
N ALA A 423 4.91 29.49 -9.23
CA ALA A 423 6.21 29.98 -8.76
C ALA A 423 7.36 29.22 -9.42
N ARG A 424 8.51 29.88 -9.50
CA ARG A 424 9.80 29.29 -9.90
C ARG A 424 10.91 29.84 -9.03
N VAL A 425 11.65 28.94 -8.39
CA VAL A 425 12.85 29.23 -7.61
C VAL A 425 14.05 28.68 -8.36
N SER A 426 14.92 29.57 -8.87
CA SER A 426 16.17 29.17 -9.50
C SER A 426 17.31 29.21 -8.48
N SER A 427 18.06 28.11 -8.37
CA SER A 427 19.14 27.92 -7.40
C SER A 427 20.24 27.01 -7.98
N THR A 428 21.11 26.48 -7.12
CA THR A 428 22.04 25.40 -7.45
C THR A 428 21.81 24.20 -6.54
N LEU A 429 22.24 23.01 -6.98
CA LEU A 429 22.14 21.79 -6.18
C LEU A 429 22.79 21.94 -4.79
N LYS A 430 23.95 22.60 -4.70
CA LYS A 430 24.63 22.80 -3.41
C LYS A 430 23.90 23.75 -2.47
N ASP A 431 23.18 24.74 -3.01
CA ASP A 431 22.50 25.72 -2.19
C ASP A 431 21.23 25.13 -1.58
N VAL A 432 20.60 24.17 -2.27
CA VAL A 432 19.41 23.44 -1.77
C VAL A 432 19.79 22.19 -0.96
N PHE A 433 20.70 21.35 -1.48
CA PHE A 433 20.99 20.02 -0.91
C PHE A 433 22.34 19.92 -0.19
N GLY A 434 23.18 20.94 -0.26
CA GLY A 434 24.53 20.96 0.32
C GLY A 434 25.62 20.42 -0.62
N TYR A 435 26.88 20.40 -0.14
CA TYR A 435 28.05 20.00 -0.93
C TYR A 435 28.52 18.56 -0.67
N SER A 436 28.29 18.03 0.54
CA SER A 436 28.76 16.70 0.94
C SER A 436 27.72 15.61 0.68
N GLY A 437 28.17 14.39 0.41
CA GLY A 437 27.29 13.23 0.38
C GLY A 437 26.68 12.94 1.75
N VAL A 438 25.60 12.17 1.76
CA VAL A 438 24.80 11.92 2.96
C VAL A 438 25.17 10.60 3.64
N SER A 439 25.23 10.61 4.98
CA SER A 439 25.54 9.44 5.82
C SER A 439 24.30 8.93 6.57
N GLY A 440 24.37 7.74 7.18
CA GLY A 440 23.23 7.16 7.90
C GLY A 440 22.01 6.96 6.99
N ASN A 441 20.80 7.27 7.49
CA ASN A 441 19.53 7.07 6.78
C ASN A 441 19.12 8.25 5.88
N GLY A 442 19.99 9.23 5.67
CA GLY A 442 19.62 10.45 4.95
C GLY A 442 19.59 11.69 5.85
N GLU A 443 19.20 12.82 5.29
CA GLU A 443 19.07 14.09 6.00
C GLU A 443 17.86 14.88 5.49
N GLY A 444 17.12 15.53 6.40
CA GLY A 444 16.05 16.46 6.05
C GLY A 444 16.55 17.67 5.26
N ARG A 445 15.71 18.18 4.36
CA ARG A 445 15.93 19.41 3.59
C ARG A 445 14.69 20.26 3.62
N THR A 446 14.88 21.52 3.98
CA THR A 446 13.81 22.52 4.12
C THR A 446 14.03 23.59 3.08
N ILE A 447 13.02 23.80 2.24
CA ILE A 447 12.97 24.85 1.23
C ILE A 447 11.92 25.85 1.69
N ASP A 448 12.36 27.01 2.18
CA ASP A 448 11.50 28.09 2.63
C ASP A 448 11.20 29.04 1.45
N PHE A 449 10.02 28.91 0.86
CA PHE A 449 9.59 29.75 -0.26
C PHE A 449 9.46 31.22 0.15
N VAL A 450 9.05 31.51 1.38
CA VAL A 450 8.92 32.88 1.88
C VAL A 450 10.29 33.54 1.93
N SER A 451 11.32 32.84 2.42
CA SER A 451 12.69 33.34 2.43
C SER A 451 13.28 33.52 1.02
N LEU A 452 12.92 32.65 0.08
CA LEU A 452 13.48 32.64 -1.29
C LEU A 452 12.78 33.61 -2.25
N LEU A 453 11.46 33.79 -2.11
CA LEU A 453 10.62 34.61 -3.00
C LEU A 453 10.11 35.89 -2.33
N GLY A 454 10.26 36.05 -1.01
CA GLY A 454 9.73 37.17 -0.23
C GLY A 454 8.24 37.07 0.09
N GLN A 455 7.58 35.99 -0.33
CA GLN A 455 6.15 35.74 -0.12
C GLN A 455 5.85 34.24 -0.26
N SER A 456 4.71 33.80 0.27
CA SER A 456 4.17 32.45 0.07
C SER A 456 3.74 32.24 -1.39
N VAL A 457 3.73 30.99 -1.84
CA VAL A 457 3.25 30.61 -3.18
C VAL A 457 1.75 30.31 -3.11
N GLU A 458 0.92 31.17 -3.70
CA GLU A 458 -0.52 30.92 -3.84
C GLU A 458 -0.78 29.98 -5.03
N VAL A 459 -1.40 28.84 -4.75
CA VAL A 459 -1.88 27.88 -5.75
C VAL A 459 -3.40 27.81 -5.73
N GLN A 460 -3.99 27.44 -6.86
CA GLN A 460 -5.43 27.20 -6.98
C GLN A 460 -5.70 25.91 -7.78
N GLY A 461 -6.51 25.04 -7.21
CA GLY A 461 -6.77 23.70 -7.76
C GLY A 461 -5.57 22.77 -7.64
N THR A 462 -5.70 21.59 -8.22
CA THR A 462 -4.61 20.60 -8.27
C THR A 462 -3.34 21.24 -8.83
N PHE A 463 -2.22 20.92 -8.20
CA PHE A 463 -0.91 21.49 -8.52
C PHE A 463 0.20 20.45 -8.34
N TYR A 464 1.38 20.79 -8.85
CA TYR A 464 2.55 19.93 -8.84
C TYR A 464 3.74 20.71 -8.31
N VAL A 465 4.55 20.10 -7.46
CA VAL A 465 5.83 20.65 -7.03
C VAL A 465 6.93 19.87 -7.74
N ALA A 466 7.58 20.53 -8.70
CA ALA A 466 8.56 19.94 -9.59
C ALA A 466 9.99 20.31 -9.20
N PHE A 467 10.88 19.33 -9.31
CA PHE A 467 12.33 19.49 -9.23
C PHE A 467 12.92 19.31 -10.62
N GLU A 468 13.60 20.34 -11.11
CA GLU A 468 14.24 20.37 -12.42
C GLU A 468 15.75 20.47 -12.28
N PHE A 469 16.45 19.45 -12.77
CA PHE A 469 17.90 19.37 -12.75
C PHE A 469 18.46 19.76 -14.12
N ALA A 470 19.71 20.22 -14.16
CA ALA A 470 20.40 20.48 -15.42
C ALA A 470 20.45 19.21 -16.30
N GLU A 471 20.25 19.36 -17.61
CA GLU A 471 20.31 18.24 -18.58
C GLU A 471 21.73 17.65 -18.71
N ASP A 472 22.76 18.43 -18.40
CA ASP A 472 24.15 18.01 -18.55
C ASP A 472 24.72 17.32 -17.29
N MET A 473 23.88 16.93 -16.32
CA MET A 473 24.29 16.18 -15.12
C MET A 473 25.04 14.90 -15.51
N ILE A 474 26.15 14.61 -14.82
CA ILE A 474 27.04 13.49 -15.18
C ILE A 474 26.49 12.21 -14.57
N ILE A 475 25.60 11.57 -15.31
CA ILE A 475 24.90 10.32 -14.94
C ILE A 475 25.56 9.05 -15.50
N THR A 476 26.63 9.17 -16.28
CA THR A 476 27.45 8.04 -16.74
C THR A 476 28.92 8.42 -16.68
N THR A 477 29.81 7.47 -16.43
CA THR A 477 31.26 7.69 -16.40
C THR A 477 32.01 6.58 -17.14
N GLU A 478 33.00 6.94 -17.95
CA GLU A 478 33.86 5.96 -18.64
C GLU A 478 35.04 5.49 -17.77
N ASP A 479 35.42 6.26 -16.74
CA ASP A 479 36.49 5.91 -15.81
C ASP A 479 35.94 5.09 -14.64
N VAL A 480 36.34 3.82 -14.56
CA VAL A 480 35.94 2.89 -13.49
C VAL A 480 36.31 3.37 -12.07
N ASN A 481 37.21 4.33 -11.93
CA ASN A 481 37.60 4.91 -10.64
C ASN A 481 36.76 6.14 -10.26
N VAL A 482 35.96 6.67 -11.18
CA VAL A 482 35.08 7.82 -10.99
C VAL A 482 33.64 7.35 -11.10
N ARG A 483 32.83 7.54 -10.05
CA ARG A 483 31.41 7.20 -10.12
C ARG A 483 30.58 8.45 -10.38
N ARG A 484 29.50 8.28 -11.15
CA ARG A 484 28.51 9.30 -11.55
C ARG A 484 27.94 10.10 -10.38
N SER A 485 27.32 11.23 -10.71
CA SER A 485 26.45 11.97 -9.80
C SER A 485 25.10 11.26 -9.68
N TYR A 486 24.48 11.34 -8.50
CA TYR A 486 23.12 10.86 -8.26
C TYR A 486 22.51 11.59 -7.07
N LEU A 487 21.17 11.65 -7.07
CA LEU A 487 20.35 12.09 -5.96
C LEU A 487 19.16 11.14 -5.82
N ALA A 488 18.75 10.87 -4.58
CA ALA A 488 17.47 10.22 -4.30
C ALA A 488 16.86 10.83 -3.04
N LEU A 489 15.57 11.08 -3.08
CA LEU A 489 14.77 11.39 -1.91
C LEU A 489 14.14 10.12 -1.35
N ASN A 490 13.70 10.14 -0.10
CA ASN A 490 12.79 9.08 0.36
C ASN A 490 11.57 9.01 -0.57
N THR A 491 11.03 7.81 -0.70
CA THR A 491 9.95 7.49 -1.62
C THR A 491 8.76 6.95 -0.84
N ILE A 492 7.56 7.21 -1.32
CA ILE A 492 6.34 6.61 -0.79
C ILE A 492 5.90 5.50 -1.75
N LYS A 493 5.46 4.37 -1.18
CA LYS A 493 4.66 3.37 -1.88
C LYS A 493 3.22 3.43 -1.37
N HIS A 494 2.36 4.01 -2.19
CA HIS A 494 0.93 4.14 -1.91
C HIS A 494 0.23 2.80 -2.01
N ASN A 495 -0.50 2.45 -0.96
CA ASN A 495 -1.32 1.25 -0.93
C ASN A 495 -2.54 1.37 -1.87
N THR A 496 -2.87 2.58 -2.34
CA THR A 496 -3.90 2.80 -3.37
C THR A 496 -3.48 2.36 -4.76
N GLU A 497 -2.21 1.96 -4.95
CA GLU A 497 -1.66 1.59 -6.25
C GLU A 497 -1.71 2.72 -7.31
N LYS A 498 -1.91 3.98 -6.88
CA LYS A 498 -1.92 5.16 -7.75
C LYS A 498 -0.67 5.97 -7.52
N ALA A 499 0.14 6.16 -8.56
CA ALA A 499 1.32 7.01 -8.49
C ALA A 499 0.93 8.49 -8.35
N THR A 500 1.64 9.19 -7.46
CA THR A 500 1.58 10.67 -7.32
C THR A 500 2.84 11.34 -7.86
N LEU A 501 3.89 10.56 -8.14
CA LEU A 501 5.10 11.01 -8.78
C LEU A 501 4.92 11.07 -10.31
N TYR A 502 5.16 12.25 -10.86
CA TYR A 502 5.14 12.52 -12.30
C TYR A 502 6.56 12.81 -12.79
N ILE A 503 6.86 12.40 -14.01
CA ILE A 503 8.17 12.56 -14.63
C ILE A 503 8.02 13.15 -16.03
N LYS A 504 9.09 13.79 -16.53
CA LYS A 504 9.17 14.23 -17.92
C LYS A 504 10.28 13.44 -18.62
N PRO A 505 9.95 12.35 -19.35
CA PRO A 505 10.97 11.48 -19.93
C PRO A 505 11.73 12.16 -21.07
N THR A 506 13.05 12.03 -21.03
CA THR A 506 13.99 12.27 -22.14
C THR A 506 14.43 10.97 -22.82
N ASP A 507 14.25 9.84 -22.14
CA ASP A 507 14.38 8.47 -22.66
C ASP A 507 13.43 7.56 -21.86
N VAL A 508 13.20 6.32 -22.31
CA VAL A 508 12.27 5.39 -21.63
C VAL A 508 12.86 3.98 -21.50
N PRO A 509 12.65 3.27 -20.37
CA PRO A 509 12.98 1.86 -20.24
C PRO A 509 12.30 1.00 -21.31
N LYS A 510 12.86 -0.19 -21.54
CA LYS A 510 12.27 -1.14 -22.47
C LYS A 510 10.94 -1.67 -21.92
N GLY A 511 9.85 -1.40 -22.64
CA GLY A 511 8.52 -1.87 -22.28
C GLY A 511 7.60 -0.81 -21.68
N SER A 512 8.08 0.43 -21.57
CA SER A 512 7.27 1.58 -21.17
C SER A 512 6.01 1.74 -22.03
N LEU A 513 4.95 2.26 -21.41
CA LEU A 513 3.68 2.57 -22.08
C LEU A 513 3.65 3.98 -22.68
N VAL A 514 4.69 4.78 -22.40
CA VAL A 514 4.87 6.17 -22.83
C VAL A 514 6.20 6.32 -23.59
N GLU A 515 6.35 7.46 -24.27
CA GLU A 515 7.52 7.80 -25.06
C GLU A 515 8.13 9.12 -24.53
N ALA A 516 9.39 9.38 -24.86
CA ALA A 516 10.05 10.66 -24.57
C ALA A 516 9.61 11.75 -25.57
N ASP A 517 8.34 12.15 -25.49
CA ASP A 517 7.70 13.09 -26.42
C ASP A 517 7.60 14.53 -25.87
N GLY A 518 8.15 14.76 -24.68
CA GLY A 518 8.14 16.04 -24.00
C GLY A 518 6.92 16.29 -23.12
N ASN A 519 6.02 15.32 -22.95
CA ASN A 519 4.91 15.39 -22.00
C ASN A 519 5.30 14.86 -20.60
N TRP A 520 4.47 15.17 -19.61
CA TRP A 520 4.57 14.63 -18.26
C TRP A 520 3.69 13.40 -18.09
N TYR A 521 4.19 12.40 -17.38
CA TYR A 521 3.48 11.15 -17.11
C TYR A 521 3.64 10.73 -15.66
N ALA A 522 2.63 10.07 -15.12
CA ALA A 522 2.78 9.31 -13.89
C ALA A 522 3.87 8.24 -14.08
N VAL A 523 4.72 8.06 -13.07
CA VAL A 523 5.95 7.26 -13.20
C VAL A 523 5.68 5.77 -13.48
N ASP A 524 4.52 5.27 -13.09
CA ASP A 524 4.07 3.89 -13.32
C ASP A 524 3.73 3.59 -14.79
N LEU A 525 3.50 4.61 -15.61
CA LEU A 525 3.39 4.45 -17.07
C LEU A 525 4.77 4.26 -17.74
N LEU A 526 5.83 4.69 -17.06
CA LEU A 526 7.21 4.48 -17.49
C LEU A 526 7.67 3.05 -17.18
N ASP A 527 7.31 2.53 -16.01
CA ASP A 527 7.55 1.15 -15.59
C ASP A 527 6.43 0.70 -14.62
N GLU A 528 5.71 -0.36 -14.96
CA GLU A 528 4.56 -0.84 -14.17
C GLU A 528 4.94 -1.25 -12.74
N THR A 529 6.21 -1.58 -12.49
CA THR A 529 6.72 -1.88 -11.15
C THR A 529 6.73 -0.65 -10.23
N MET A 530 6.68 0.56 -10.82
CA MET A 530 6.59 1.85 -10.13
C MET A 530 5.14 2.28 -9.82
N ASN A 531 4.17 1.38 -9.99
CA ASN A 531 2.80 1.59 -9.52
C ASN A 531 2.77 2.11 -8.07
N GLY A 532 1.93 3.10 -7.77
CA GLY A 532 1.80 3.65 -6.42
C GLY A 532 3.02 4.43 -5.93
N VAL A 533 3.98 4.81 -6.77
CA VAL A 533 5.17 5.55 -6.31
C VAL A 533 4.89 7.05 -6.18
N GLY A 534 5.32 7.63 -5.05
CA GLY A 534 5.31 9.06 -4.73
C GLY A 534 6.64 9.55 -4.16
N ALA A 535 6.89 10.87 -4.17
CA ALA A 535 8.04 11.47 -3.49
C ALA A 535 7.70 11.89 -2.05
N TYR A 536 8.66 11.76 -1.13
CA TYR A 536 8.51 12.24 0.24
C TYR A 536 8.55 13.79 0.31
N PHE A 537 7.42 14.43 0.06
CA PHE A 537 7.22 15.88 0.15
C PHE A 537 6.18 16.23 1.23
N ILE A 538 6.55 17.15 2.12
CA ILE A 538 5.65 17.73 3.11
C ILE A 538 5.60 19.23 2.84
N LEU A 539 4.41 19.75 2.55
CA LEU A 539 4.19 21.17 2.40
C LEU A 539 3.68 21.76 3.72
N TRP A 540 4.21 22.89 4.14
CA TRP A 540 3.58 23.71 5.18
C TRP A 540 2.78 24.81 4.51
N VAL A 541 1.49 24.85 4.82
CA VAL A 541 0.53 25.64 4.07
C VAL A 541 -0.44 26.39 4.97
N SER A 542 -1.09 27.40 4.38
CA SER A 542 -2.34 27.97 4.90
C SER A 542 -3.39 28.00 3.79
N SER A 543 -4.66 27.94 4.15
CA SER A 543 -5.78 28.12 3.24
C SER A 543 -6.60 29.32 3.68
N GLU A 544 -6.92 30.19 2.73
CA GLU A 544 -7.90 31.26 2.92
C GLU A 544 -9.12 30.92 2.07
N ILE A 545 -10.25 30.67 2.72
CA ILE A 545 -11.51 30.39 2.02
C ILE A 545 -12.32 31.67 2.12
N ASN A 546 -12.50 32.36 0.99
CA ASN A 546 -13.37 33.54 0.93
C ASN A 546 -14.70 33.22 1.60
N ASP A 547 -15.02 33.96 2.67
CA ASP A 547 -16.18 33.82 3.55
C ASP A 547 -17.50 34.17 2.85
N VAL A 548 -17.83 33.42 1.79
CA VAL A 548 -19.05 33.56 1.00
C VAL A 548 -19.96 32.39 1.34
N ALA A 549 -21.07 32.67 2.02
CA ALA A 549 -22.12 31.69 2.23
C ALA A 549 -22.74 31.29 0.88
N ILE A 550 -22.88 29.98 0.66
CA ILE A 550 -23.52 29.39 -0.54
C ILE A 550 -24.63 28.42 -0.13
N ASN A 551 -25.69 28.32 -0.92
CA ASN A 551 -26.76 27.32 -0.72
C ASN A 551 -26.39 25.96 -1.31
N ASN A 552 -27.28 24.96 -1.14
CA ASN A 552 -27.10 23.60 -1.67
C ASN A 552 -27.07 23.51 -3.21
N PHE A 553 -27.27 24.63 -3.92
CA PHE A 553 -27.16 24.73 -5.37
C PHE A 553 -25.89 25.47 -5.82
N GLY A 554 -24.98 25.80 -4.89
CA GLY A 554 -23.74 26.53 -5.17
C GLY A 554 -23.94 28.03 -5.42
N GLU A 555 -25.13 28.57 -5.16
CA GLU A 555 -25.43 29.99 -5.33
C GLU A 555 -25.08 30.76 -4.06
N ILE A 556 -24.52 31.96 -4.23
CA ILE A 556 -24.21 32.86 -3.11
C ILE A 556 -25.50 33.29 -2.41
N VAL A 557 -25.52 33.20 -1.08
CA VAL A 557 -26.64 33.62 -0.24
C VAL A 557 -26.25 34.71 0.74
N PHE A 558 -27.25 35.51 1.13
CA PHE A 558 -27.09 36.53 2.17
C PHE A 558 -26.93 35.87 3.53
N ALA A 559 -25.77 36.04 4.16
CA ALA A 559 -25.46 35.55 5.49
C ALA A 559 -24.53 36.51 6.22
N LEU A 560 -24.54 36.44 7.55
CA LEU A 560 -23.65 37.20 8.43
C LEU A 560 -22.79 36.24 9.23
N GLN A 561 -21.49 36.51 9.29
CA GLN A 561 -20.55 35.78 10.14
C GLN A 561 -19.67 36.79 10.89
N ILE A 562 -19.39 36.53 12.16
CA ILE A 562 -18.44 37.33 12.93
C ILE A 562 -17.19 36.47 13.13
N LYS A 563 -16.05 37.00 12.70
CA LYS A 563 -14.73 36.41 12.93
C LYS A 563 -13.84 37.48 13.57
N ASP A 564 -13.44 37.24 14.80
CA ASP A 564 -12.76 38.19 15.66
C ASP A 564 -13.50 39.55 15.75
N GLU A 565 -12.88 40.62 15.25
CA GLU A 565 -13.42 41.98 15.23
C GLU A 565 -13.96 42.40 13.86
N ASN A 566 -14.23 41.42 12.99
CA ASN A 566 -14.75 41.63 11.65
C ASN A 566 -16.11 40.94 11.48
N LEU A 567 -17.08 41.70 10.99
CA LEU A 567 -18.35 41.20 10.50
C LEU A 567 -18.23 40.98 8.99
N ILE A 568 -18.43 39.75 8.56
CA ILE A 568 -18.46 39.37 7.16
C ILE A 568 -19.91 39.26 6.70
N ILE A 569 -20.21 39.87 5.56
CA ILE A 569 -21.54 39.98 4.98
C ILE A 569 -21.49 39.35 3.59
N SER A 570 -21.96 38.10 3.46
CA SER A 570 -22.03 37.41 2.17
C SER A 570 -23.23 37.88 1.32
N GLY A 571 -23.14 37.70 0.00
CA GLY A 571 -24.20 38.05 -0.94
C GLY A 571 -24.26 39.52 -1.31
N THR A 572 -23.15 40.26 -1.14
CA THR A 572 -23.10 41.69 -1.46
C THR A 572 -22.78 41.95 -2.93
N GLU A 573 -23.17 43.12 -3.44
CA GLU A 573 -22.84 43.59 -4.79
C GLU A 573 -21.84 44.76 -4.75
N ALA A 574 -20.94 44.84 -5.74
CA ALA A 574 -19.98 45.94 -5.80
C ALA A 574 -20.68 47.31 -5.87
N ASN A 575 -20.34 48.19 -4.92
CA ASN A 575 -20.90 49.53 -4.74
C ASN A 575 -22.37 49.57 -4.26
N GLU A 576 -22.93 48.48 -3.73
CA GLU A 576 -24.20 48.58 -3.02
C GLU A 576 -24.06 49.33 -1.68
N GLU A 577 -25.14 49.87 -1.15
CA GLU A 577 -25.14 50.53 0.16
C GLU A 577 -25.35 49.48 1.27
N ILE A 578 -24.42 49.44 2.22
CA ILE A 578 -24.50 48.60 3.42
C ILE A 578 -24.63 49.50 4.64
N ILE A 579 -25.71 49.32 5.39
CA ILE A 579 -25.99 50.11 6.59
C ILE A 579 -26.13 49.19 7.81
N ILE A 580 -25.38 49.51 8.87
CA ILE A 580 -25.51 48.85 10.17
C ILE A 580 -26.21 49.79 11.15
N TYR A 581 -27.26 49.28 11.79
CA TYR A 581 -28.03 49.97 12.81
C TYR A 581 -27.81 49.35 14.18
N ASP A 582 -27.80 50.18 15.23
CA ASP A 582 -28.02 49.70 16.60
C ASP A 582 -29.51 49.33 16.83
N ILE A 583 -29.80 48.68 17.96
CA ILE A 583 -31.17 48.28 18.32
C ILE A 583 -32.16 49.46 18.45
N ASN A 584 -31.68 50.69 18.59
CA ASN A 584 -32.50 51.90 18.65
C ASN A 584 -32.72 52.54 17.26
N GLY A 585 -32.21 51.91 16.20
CA GLY A 585 -32.33 52.38 14.82
C GLY A 585 -31.34 53.49 14.46
N ARG A 586 -30.29 53.71 15.24
CA ARG A 586 -29.21 54.65 14.88
C ARG A 586 -28.22 53.98 13.95
N VAL A 587 -27.84 54.67 12.88
CA VAL A 587 -26.77 54.21 11.98
C VAL A 587 -25.44 54.26 12.72
N VAL A 588 -24.75 53.12 12.77
CA VAL A 588 -23.41 52.96 13.38
C VAL A 588 -22.32 52.67 12.36
N ALA A 589 -22.68 52.22 11.16
CA ALA A 589 -21.80 52.15 9.99
C ALA A 589 -22.63 52.34 8.71
N ASP A 590 -22.01 52.98 7.71
CA ASP A 590 -22.57 53.26 6.39
C ASP A 590 -21.42 53.23 5.38
N MET A 591 -21.47 52.30 4.43
CA MET A 591 -20.37 52.02 3.52
C MET A 591 -20.85 51.38 2.22
N LEU A 592 -19.94 51.33 1.24
CA LEU A 592 -20.17 50.63 -0.02
C LEU A 592 -19.69 49.18 0.07
N GLY A 593 -20.49 48.28 -0.48
CA GLY A 593 -20.21 46.85 -0.55
C GLY A 593 -19.19 46.46 -1.63
N GLU A 594 -18.52 45.36 -1.40
CA GLU A 594 -17.68 44.65 -2.36
C GLU A 594 -18.46 43.52 -3.03
N GLN A 595 -17.96 43.03 -4.17
CA GLN A 595 -18.62 41.95 -4.90
C GLN A 595 -18.57 40.64 -4.08
N ASN A 596 -19.70 39.94 -4.00
CA ASN A 596 -19.92 38.64 -3.34
C ASN A 596 -19.85 38.63 -1.81
N SER A 597 -18.92 39.36 -1.18
CA SER A 597 -18.85 39.50 0.27
C SER A 597 -18.23 40.83 0.65
N THR A 598 -18.65 41.41 1.77
CA THR A 598 -18.07 42.63 2.34
C THR A 598 -17.67 42.41 3.78
N THR A 599 -16.44 42.76 4.11
CA THR A 599 -15.92 42.69 5.49
C THR A 599 -15.97 44.07 6.16
N VAL A 600 -16.62 44.14 7.31
CA VAL A 600 -16.78 45.36 8.11
C VAL A 600 -16.06 45.18 9.44
N ASN A 601 -15.05 46.00 9.71
CA ASN A 601 -14.42 46.01 11.02
C ASN A 601 -15.38 46.61 12.05
N ILE A 602 -15.79 45.79 13.01
CA ILE A 602 -16.77 46.15 14.03
C ILE A 602 -16.15 46.54 15.36
N SER A 603 -14.81 46.59 15.47
CA SER A 603 -14.07 46.81 16.72
C SER A 603 -14.54 48.02 17.56
N ASN A 604 -15.04 49.07 16.90
CA ASN A 604 -15.50 50.31 17.53
C ASN A 604 -16.96 50.28 18.02
N LEU A 605 -17.73 49.24 17.70
CA LEU A 605 -19.07 49.05 18.27
C LEU A 605 -18.97 48.75 19.79
N ASN A 606 -20.09 48.75 20.50
CA ASN A 606 -20.14 48.23 21.88
C ASN A 606 -20.86 46.87 21.87
N ASN A 607 -20.71 46.06 22.91
CA ASN A 607 -21.48 44.81 23.03
C ASN A 607 -22.99 45.12 22.94
N GLY A 608 -23.70 44.40 22.08
CA GLY A 608 -25.08 44.74 21.76
C GLY A 608 -25.63 44.04 20.52
N VAL A 609 -26.92 44.27 20.27
CA VAL A 609 -27.61 43.74 19.09
C VAL A 609 -27.62 44.80 17.99
N TYR A 610 -27.23 44.39 16.79
CA TYR A 610 -27.14 45.22 15.60
C TYR A 610 -27.93 44.59 14.45
N ILE A 611 -28.30 45.43 13.49
CA ILE A 611 -29.01 45.02 12.28
C ILE A 611 -28.21 45.50 11.07
N VAL A 612 -27.87 44.60 10.18
CA VAL A 612 -27.23 44.88 8.89
C VAL A 612 -28.31 44.88 7.82
N LYS A 613 -28.27 45.86 6.93
CA LYS A 613 -29.12 45.95 5.75
C LYS A 613 -28.28 46.10 4.49
N THR A 614 -28.59 45.29 3.48
CA THR A 614 -28.01 45.32 2.12
C THR A 614 -29.13 45.22 1.08
N ASN A 615 -28.82 45.16 -0.24
CA ASN A 615 -29.84 44.85 -1.25
C ASN A 615 -30.33 43.40 -1.15
N ALA A 616 -29.45 42.48 -0.76
CA ALA A 616 -29.75 41.05 -0.66
C ALA A 616 -30.61 40.70 0.56
N GLY A 617 -30.62 41.53 1.62
CA GLY A 617 -31.51 41.31 2.74
C GLY A 617 -31.23 42.16 3.99
N THR A 618 -31.79 41.70 5.10
CA THR A 618 -31.57 42.31 6.42
C THR A 618 -31.42 41.21 7.44
N ALA A 619 -30.37 41.27 8.26
CA ALA A 619 -30.09 40.28 9.29
C ALA A 619 -29.59 40.94 10.57
N LYS A 620 -29.84 40.27 11.69
CA LYS A 620 -29.35 40.71 13.01
C LYS A 620 -28.05 39.99 13.34
N PHE A 621 -27.16 40.66 14.04
CA PHE A 621 -26.02 40.04 14.70
C PHE A 621 -25.87 40.58 16.12
N VAL A 622 -25.13 39.84 16.95
CA VAL A 622 -24.80 40.24 18.31
C VAL A 622 -23.30 40.36 18.39
N ARG A 623 -22.81 41.51 18.85
CA ARG A 623 -21.40 41.71 19.19
C ARG A 623 -21.20 41.56 20.69
#